data_AF-X1G5G7-F1
#
_entry.id   AF-X1G5G7-F1
#
_cell.length_a   1.000
_cell.length_b   1.000
_cell.length_c   1.000
_cell.angle_alpha   90.00
_cell.angle_beta   90.00
_cell.angle_gamma   90.00
#
_symmetry.space_group_name_H-M   'P 1'
#
loop_
_entity.id
_entity.type
_entity.pdbx_description
1 polymer ?
#
loop_
_entity_poly.entity_id
_entity_poly.type
_entity_poly.pdbx_seq_one_letter_code
_entity_poly.pdbx_strand_id
1 'polypeptide(L)' 'SIYLIESLQPENRKCMDAYAFSLGAEIKPGDIFA' A
#
# COMPACT_ATOMS: atom_id res chain seq x y z
N SER A 1 19.07 4.18 2.81
CA SER A 1 17.90 5.07 2.80
C SER A 1 16.64 4.25 2.96
N ILE A 2 15.68 4.73 3.73
CA ILE A 2 14.35 4.13 3.86
C ILE A 2 13.41 4.94 2.96
N TYR A 3 12.64 4.27 2.11
CA TYR A 3 11.66 4.91 1.25
C TYR A 3 10.25 4.68 1.80
N LEU A 4 9.45 5.73 1.79
CA LEU A 4 8.03 5.67 2.13
C LEU A 4 7.22 5.73 0.83
N ILE A 5 6.35 4.74 0.62
CA ILE A 5 5.40 4.76 -0.49
C ILE A 5 4.19 5.56 -0.02
N GLU A 6 3.96 6.72 -0.62
CA GLU A 6 2.82 7.59 -0.29
C GLU A 6 1.60 7.29 -1.19
N SER A 7 1.84 6.85 -2.43
CA SER A 7 0.77 6.54 -3.40
C SER A 7 1.11 5.32 -4.23
N LEU A 8 0.10 4.54 -4.59
CA LEU A 8 0.24 3.37 -5.45
C LEU A 8 -1.01 3.13 -6.31
N GLN A 9 -0.83 2.44 -7.43
CA GLN A 9 -1.92 2.01 -8.29
C GLN A 9 -2.02 0.48 -8.26
N PRO A 10 -3.01 -0.08 -7.54
CA PRO A 10 -3.28 -1.51 -7.60
C PRO A 10 -3.77 -1.93 -8.98
N GLU A 11 -3.59 -3.21 -9.32
CA GLU A 11 -4.14 -3.76 -10.57
C GLU A 11 -5.66 -3.50 -10.66
N ASN A 12 -6.11 -3.08 -11.83
CA ASN A 12 -7.50 -2.76 -12.15
C ASN A 12 -8.15 -1.68 -11.24
N ARG A 13 -7.35 -0.88 -10.53
CA ARG A 13 -7.83 0.28 -9.76
C ARG A 13 -7.10 1.55 -10.18
N LYS A 14 -7.70 2.69 -9.84
CA LYS A 14 -7.05 3.99 -9.98
C LYS A 14 -5.95 4.16 -8.93
N CYS A 15 -4.98 5.02 -9.23
CA CYS A 15 -3.98 5.45 -8.25
C CYS A 15 -4.67 5.98 -6.98
N MET A 16 -4.14 5.60 -5.82
CA MET A 16 -4.66 5.95 -4.52
C MET A 16 -3.54 6.12 -3.51
N ASP A 17 -3.90 6.72 -2.38
CA ASP A 17 -3.04 6.85 -1.22
C ASP A 17 -2.70 5.47 -0.62
N ALA A 18 -1.43 5.28 -0.23
CA ALA A 18 -0.94 4.01 0.28
C ALA A 18 -1.62 3.61 1.60
N TYR A 19 -1.98 4.57 2.46
CA TYR A 19 -2.71 4.28 3.69
C TYR A 19 -4.14 3.79 3.39
N ALA A 20 -4.83 4.40 2.42
CA ALA A 20 -6.14 3.91 1.97
C ALA A 20 -6.06 2.48 1.42
N PHE A 21 -5.01 2.17 0.66
CA PHE A 21 -4.76 0.81 0.19
C PHE A 21 -4.52 -0.16 1.37
N SER A 22 -3.64 0.19 2.31
CA SER A 22 -3.34 -0.65 3.47
C SER A 22 -4.57 -0.96 4.33
N LEU A 23 -5.47 0.01 4.51
CA LEU A 23 -6.73 -0.23 5.22
C LEU A 23 -7.62 -1.24 4.50
N GLY A 24 -7.79 -1.10 3.19
CA GLY A 24 -8.65 -1.99 2.41
C GLY A 24 -8.05 -3.38 2.17
N ALA A 25 -6.72 -3.49 2.16
CA ALA A 25 -6.00 -4.75 2.05
C ALA A 25 -5.69 -5.39 3.42
N GLU A 26 -6.13 -4.76 4.52
CA GLU A 26 -5.89 -5.18 5.90
C GLU A 26 -4.40 -5.39 6.25
N ILE A 27 -3.52 -4.63 5.59
CA ILE A 27 -2.06 -4.69 5.79
C ILE A 27 -1.70 -4.14 7.17
N LYS A 28 -0.84 -4.86 7.89
CA LYS A 28 -0.34 -4.50 9.22
C LYS A 28 1.18 -4.31 9.22
N PRO A 29 1.71 -3.49 10.14
CA PRO A 29 3.15 -3.40 10.34
C PRO A 29 3.75 -4.78 10.65
N GLY A 30 4.77 -5.17 9.89
CA GLY A 30 5.44 -6.46 10.02
C GLY A 30 4.96 -7.53 9.02
N ASP A 31 3.92 -7.25 8.23
CA ASP A 31 3.55 -8.12 7.11
C ASP A 31 4.70 -8.23 6.10
N ILE A 32 4.94 -9.45 5.62
CA ILE A 32 5.97 -9.76 4.65
C ILE A 32 5.27 -10.07 3.32
N PHE A 33 5.60 -9.27 2.30
CA PHE A 33 5.14 -9.49 0.92
C PHE A 33 6.17 -10.33 0.18
N ALA A 34 5.72 -11.40 -0.51
CA ALA A 34 6.55 -12.32 -1.29
C ALA A 34 6.74 -11.84 -2.74
#